data_AF-A0A315AKG6-F1
#
_entry.id   AF-A0A315AKG6-F1
#
_cell.length_a   1.000
_cell.length_b   1.000
_cell.length_c   1.000
_cell.angle_alpha   90.00
_cell.angle_beta   90.00
_cell.angle_gamma   90.00
#
_symmetry.space_group_name_H-M   'P 1'
#
loop_
_entity.id
_entity.type
_entity.pdbx_description
1 polymer ?
#
loop_
_entity_poly.entity_id
_entity_poly.type
_entity_poly.pdbx_seq_one_letter_code
_entity_poly.pdbx_strand_id
1 'polypeptide(L)'
;MTDSISQFGRKAQIDSASRQAVAKGEPRMFSPASQEATRSAAPATDELRLSKVAQQAMQEPEFDRAKVEAIKTAIQQGQYPMDSRRIAENFVAIEKMIKG
;
A
#
# COMPACT_ATOMS: atom_id res chain seq x y z
N MET A 1 8.11 -31.92 -13.31
CA MET A 1 7.14 -31.17 -14.14
C MET A 1 6.56 -30.07 -13.26
N THR A 2 6.46 -28.86 -13.84
CA THR A 2 5.90 -27.58 -13.33
C THR A 2 6.65 -26.84 -12.22
N ASP A 3 7.28 -25.73 -12.60
CA ASP A 3 7.38 -24.55 -11.75
C ASP A 3 6.92 -23.33 -12.58
N SER A 4 5.96 -22.56 -12.08
CA SER A 4 5.33 -21.44 -12.81
C SER A 4 5.13 -20.24 -11.90
N ILE A 5 6.22 -19.75 -11.32
CA ILE A 5 6.27 -18.45 -10.64
C ILE A 5 7.53 -17.72 -11.11
N SER A 6 7.55 -17.28 -12.36
CA SER A 6 8.61 -16.38 -12.85
C SER A 6 8.13 -15.53 -14.02
N GLN A 7 7.20 -14.61 -13.75
CA GLN A 7 6.78 -13.61 -14.74
C GLN A 7 6.80 -12.15 -14.25
N PHE A 8 7.21 -11.86 -13.02
CA PHE A 8 7.25 -10.47 -12.53
C PHE A 8 8.52 -9.68 -12.93
N GLY A 9 9.51 -10.30 -13.59
CA GLY A 9 10.78 -9.63 -13.94
C GLY A 9 10.88 -9.07 -15.37
N ARG A 10 10.01 -9.43 -16.32
CA ARG A 10 10.26 -9.18 -17.76
C ARG A 10 9.86 -7.80 -18.28
N LYS A 11 9.18 -6.95 -17.51
CA LYS A 11 8.71 -5.64 -18.03
C LYS A 11 9.69 -4.47 -17.84
N ALA A 12 10.82 -4.67 -17.16
CA ALA A 12 11.74 -3.56 -16.84
C ALA A 12 12.94 -3.38 -17.80
N GLN A 13 13.06 -4.16 -18.88
CA GLN A 13 14.29 -4.14 -19.72
C GLN A 13 14.11 -3.74 -21.19
N ILE A 14 12.93 -3.28 -21.62
CA ILE A 14 12.72 -2.97 -23.05
C ILE A 14 13.16 -1.54 -23.45
N ASP A 15 13.32 -0.58 -22.51
CA ASP A 15 13.63 0.82 -22.89
C ASP A 15 15.13 1.20 -22.87
N SER A 16 16.03 0.31 -22.46
CA SER A 16 17.48 0.60 -22.42
C SER A 16 18.21 0.47 -23.76
N ALA A 17 17.56 -0.06 -24.80
CA ALA A 17 18.17 -0.30 -26.11
C ALA A 17 18.12 0.91 -27.08
N SER A 18 17.42 1.99 -26.74
CA SER A 18 17.23 3.14 -27.67
C SER A 18 18.02 4.41 -27.33
N ARG A 19 18.91 4.38 -26.32
CA ARG A 19 19.71 5.58 -25.94
C ARG A 19 21.23 5.43 -25.96
N GLN A 20 21.78 4.29 -26.37
CA GLN A 20 23.24 4.14 -26.55
C GLN A 20 23.65 4.38 -28.00
N ALA A 21 23.35 5.56 -28.52
CA ALA A 21 23.88 5.99 -29.81
C ALA A 21 24.01 7.52 -29.85
N VAL A 22 24.61 8.15 -28.84
CA VAL A 22 25.27 9.46 -29.00
C VAL A 22 26.22 9.75 -27.82
N ALA A 23 27.43 10.14 -28.19
CA ALA A 23 28.39 10.95 -27.43
C ALA A 23 29.24 10.27 -26.33
N LYS A 24 30.33 9.64 -26.81
CA LYS A 24 31.65 9.62 -26.16
C LYS A 24 32.32 10.99 -26.37
N GLY A 25 32.78 11.66 -25.31
CA GLY A 25 33.57 12.90 -25.42
C GLY A 25 33.71 13.66 -24.10
N GLU A 26 34.94 13.88 -23.67
CA GLU A 26 35.45 14.31 -22.35
C GLU A 26 35.29 15.84 -22.03
N PRO A 27 35.93 16.42 -20.99
CA PRO A 27 35.26 17.11 -19.87
C PRO A 27 35.32 18.65 -19.92
N ARG A 28 34.56 19.25 -18.98
CA ARG A 28 34.44 20.68 -18.65
C ARG A 28 35.75 21.48 -18.69
N MET A 29 35.68 22.68 -19.26
CA MET A 29 36.50 23.84 -18.88
C MET A 29 35.69 25.15 -18.99
N PHE A 30 35.87 26.02 -17.99
CA PHE A 30 35.56 27.45 -17.87
C PHE A 30 34.13 27.96 -17.51
N SER A 31 34.04 28.40 -16.24
CA SER A 31 33.15 29.42 -15.62
C SER A 31 33.36 30.84 -16.24
N PRO A 32 32.69 31.96 -15.84
CA PRO A 32 31.69 32.19 -14.78
C PRO A 32 30.49 33.12 -15.16
N ALA A 33 29.61 33.40 -14.18
CA ALA A 33 28.63 34.51 -14.08
C ALA A 33 27.48 34.54 -15.11
N SER A 34 26.21 34.51 -14.71
CA SER A 34 25.58 35.60 -13.96
C SER A 34 24.34 35.12 -13.24
N GLN A 35 24.20 35.57 -11.99
CA GLN A 35 22.98 35.43 -11.20
C GLN A 35 21.90 36.31 -11.83
N GLU A 36 20.86 35.69 -12.39
CA GLU A 36 19.57 36.35 -12.55
C GLU A 36 18.56 35.53 -11.74
N ALA A 37 18.11 36.14 -10.65
CA ALA A 37 17.23 35.57 -9.66
C ALA A 37 15.85 35.29 -10.27
N THR A 38 15.68 34.12 -10.89
CA THR A 38 14.35 33.52 -11.01
C THR A 38 14.05 32.87 -9.67
N ARG A 39 13.34 33.62 -8.81
CA ARG A 39 12.73 33.08 -7.59
C ARG A 39 11.91 31.86 -8.00
N SER A 40 12.48 30.68 -7.79
CA SER A 40 11.76 29.42 -7.93
C SER A 40 10.67 29.46 -6.88
N ALA A 41 9.42 29.67 -7.32
CA ALA A 41 8.28 29.54 -6.45
C ALA A 41 8.39 28.18 -5.73
N ALA A 42 8.35 28.21 -4.41
CA ALA A 42 8.38 26.99 -3.61
C ALA A 42 7.31 26.03 -4.14
N PRO A 43 7.58 24.71 -4.20
CA PRO A 43 6.57 23.75 -4.65
C PRO A 43 5.33 23.96 -3.77
N ALA A 44 4.20 24.28 -4.40
CA ALA A 44 2.94 24.38 -3.70
C ALA A 44 2.73 23.03 -3.00
N THR A 45 2.67 23.06 -1.67
CA THR A 45 2.40 21.90 -0.85
C THR A 45 0.98 21.45 -1.16
N ASP A 46 0.86 20.40 -1.97
CA ASP A 46 -0.41 19.79 -2.30
C ASP A 46 -0.96 19.14 -1.02
N GLU A 47 -1.97 19.75 -0.41
CA GLU A 47 -2.52 19.33 0.89
C GLU A 47 -3.70 18.38 0.65
N LEU A 48 -3.47 17.08 0.83
CA LEU A 48 -4.51 16.07 0.76
C LEU A 48 -5.40 16.11 2.01
N ARG A 49 -6.59 16.70 1.89
CA ARG A 49 -7.60 16.69 2.97
C ARG A 49 -8.49 15.46 2.87
N LEU A 50 -8.27 14.50 3.77
CA LEU A 50 -9.13 13.34 3.91
C LEU A 50 -10.54 13.78 4.35
N SER A 51 -11.56 13.17 3.74
CA SER A 51 -12.95 13.40 4.14
C SER A 51 -13.16 12.96 5.59
N LYS A 52 -14.12 13.58 6.28
CA LYS A 52 -14.46 13.24 7.68
C LYS A 52 -14.76 11.74 7.86
N VAL A 53 -15.33 11.12 6.84
CA VAL A 53 -15.65 9.67 6.81
C VAL A 53 -14.37 8.82 6.79
N ALA A 54 -13.37 9.19 5.98
CA ALA A 54 -12.10 8.47 5.94
C ALA A 54 -11.32 8.61 7.26
N GLN A 55 -11.35 9.80 7.87
CA GLN A 55 -10.74 10.02 9.19
C GLN A 55 -11.43 9.22 10.29
N GLN A 56 -12.76 9.07 10.25
CA GLN A 56 -13.51 8.25 11.20
C GLN A 56 -13.25 6.76 11.02
N ALA A 57 -13.15 6.26 9.79
CA ALA A 57 -12.83 4.85 9.52
C ALA A 57 -11.43 4.47 10.03
N MET A 58 -10.48 5.41 10.06
CA MET A 58 -9.16 5.21 10.67
C MET A 58 -9.17 5.34 12.22
N GLN A 59 -10.23 5.90 12.80
CA GLN A 59 -10.42 6.00 14.26
C GLN A 59 -11.24 4.84 14.84
N GLU A 60 -11.92 4.05 14.00
CA GLU A 60 -12.43 2.74 14.42
C GLU A 60 -11.25 1.95 15.00
N PRO A 61 -11.37 1.41 16.23
CA PRO A 61 -10.25 0.79 16.93
C PRO A 61 -9.75 -0.39 16.10
N GLU A 62 -8.54 -0.21 15.55
CA GLU A 62 -8.01 -1.01 14.46
C GLU A 62 -8.13 -2.51 14.75
N PHE A 63 -7.80 -2.96 15.97
CA PHE A 63 -8.31 -4.18 16.60
C PHE A 63 -8.09 -4.10 18.12
N ASP A 64 -9.04 -4.50 18.96
CA ASP A 64 -8.82 -4.60 20.41
C ASP A 64 -7.88 -5.79 20.71
N ARG A 65 -6.60 -5.49 20.94
CA ARG A 65 -5.57 -6.49 21.23
C ARG A 65 -5.88 -7.32 22.47
N ALA A 66 -6.45 -6.72 23.52
CA ALA A 66 -6.78 -7.44 24.74
C ALA A 66 -7.87 -8.48 24.48
N LYS A 67 -8.89 -8.10 23.70
CA LYS A 67 -9.94 -9.01 23.26
C LYS A 67 -9.40 -10.13 22.37
N VAL A 68 -8.49 -9.82 21.45
CA VAL A 68 -7.87 -10.82 20.56
C VAL A 68 -7.08 -11.85 21.38
N GLU A 69 -6.26 -11.43 22.33
CA GLU A 69 -5.49 -12.34 23.19
C GLU A 69 -6.42 -13.20 24.06
N ALA A 70 -7.47 -12.62 24.67
CA ALA A 70 -8.43 -13.38 25.44
C ALA A 70 -9.13 -14.47 24.62
N ILE A 71 -9.51 -14.16 23.37
CA ILE A 71 -10.11 -15.13 22.44
C ILE A 71 -9.10 -16.23 22.09
N LYS A 72 -7.84 -15.88 21.78
CA LYS A 72 -6.78 -16.87 21.49
C LYS A 72 -6.59 -17.84 22.67
N THR A 73 -6.49 -17.33 23.89
CA THR A 73 -6.36 -18.16 25.09
C THR A 73 -7.57 -19.07 25.29
N ALA A 74 -8.79 -18.56 25.11
CA ALA A 74 -10.00 -19.36 25.23
C ALA A 74 -10.05 -20.50 24.20
N ILE A 75 -9.61 -20.26 22.96
CA ILE A 75 -9.52 -21.29 21.92
C ILE A 75 -8.47 -22.34 22.29
N GLN A 76 -7.27 -21.90 22.73
CA GLN A 76 -6.19 -22.81 23.12
C GLN A 76 -6.61 -23.72 24.28
N GLN A 77 -7.38 -23.21 25.23
CA GLN A 77 -7.89 -23.96 26.39
C GLN A 77 -9.14 -24.79 26.05
N GLY A 78 -9.71 -24.66 24.86
CA GLY A 78 -10.97 -25.32 24.47
C GLY A 78 -12.21 -24.73 25.14
N GLN A 79 -12.09 -23.56 25.77
CA GLN A 79 -13.16 -22.88 26.53
C GLN A 79 -13.90 -21.83 25.69
N TYR A 80 -13.58 -21.73 24.39
CA TYR A 80 -14.25 -20.79 23.50
C TYR A 80 -15.71 -21.24 23.25
N PRO A 81 -16.71 -20.38 23.53
CA PRO A 81 -18.11 -20.78 23.44
C PRO A 81 -18.53 -20.99 21.97
N MET A 82 -19.07 -22.17 21.68
CA MET A 82 -19.69 -22.49 20.39
C MET A 82 -21.22 -22.47 20.54
N ASP A 83 -21.87 -21.42 20.04
CA ASP A 83 -23.33 -21.36 19.92
C ASP A 83 -23.72 -21.51 18.44
N SER A 84 -24.37 -22.62 18.11
CA SER A 84 -24.81 -22.93 16.74
C SER A 84 -25.72 -21.85 16.14
N ARG A 85 -26.54 -21.17 16.95
CA ARG A 85 -27.41 -20.09 16.47
C ARG A 85 -26.60 -18.87 16.06
N ARG A 86 -25.66 -18.46 16.91
CA ARG A 86 -24.76 -17.33 16.62
C ARG A 86 -23.89 -17.59 15.39
N ILE A 87 -23.45 -18.83 15.21
CA ILE A 87 -22.72 -19.25 14.01
C ILE A 87 -23.63 -19.08 12.78
N ALA A 88 -24.84 -19.65 12.80
CA ALA A 88 -25.77 -19.54 11.67
C ALA A 88 -26.11 -18.09 11.29
N GLU A 89 -26.39 -17.23 12.29
CA GLU A 89 -26.68 -15.81 12.07
C GLU A 89 -25.52 -15.08 11.37
N ASN A 90 -24.28 -15.30 11.84
CA ASN A 90 -23.10 -14.70 11.23
C ASN A 90 -22.86 -15.21 9.81
N PHE A 91 -23.08 -16.49 9.54
CA PHE A 91 -22.95 -17.07 8.20
C PHE A 91 -23.96 -16.47 7.22
N VAL A 92 -25.23 -16.32 7.64
CA VAL A 92 -26.27 -15.67 6.82
C VAL A 92 -25.92 -14.22 6.52
N ALA A 93 -25.38 -13.48 7.51
CA ALA A 93 -24.94 -12.10 7.30
C ALA A 93 -23.83 -12.01 6.24
N ILE A 94 -22.82 -12.88 6.32
CA ILE A 94 -21.71 -12.94 5.36
C ILE A 94 -22.22 -13.36 3.96
N GLU A 95 -23.11 -14.34 3.88
CA GLU A 95 -23.70 -14.77 2.62
C GLU A 95 -24.43 -13.63 1.90
N LYS A 96 -25.21 -12.83 2.65
CA LYS A 96 -25.90 -11.65 2.12
C LYS A 96 -24.93 -10.57 1.60
N MET A 97 -23.77 -10.40 2.24
CA MET A 97 -22.75 -9.45 1.78
C MET A 97 -22.09 -9.90 0.47
N ILE A 98 -21.90 -11.22 0.28
CA ILE A 98 -21.22 -11.77 -0.89
C ILE A 98 -22.18 -11.95 -2.08
N LYS A 99 -23.44 -12.33 -1.82
CA LYS A 99 -24.46 -12.58 -2.85
C LYS A 99 -25.28 -11.33 -3.25
N GLY A 100 -24.79 -10.14 -2.90
CA GLY A 100 -25.40 -8.87 -3.30
C GLY A 100 -25.67 -8.79 -4.79
#